data_AF-A0A955XYP3-F1
#
_entry.id   AF-A0A955XYP3-F1
#
_cell.length_a   1.000
_cell.length_b   1.000
_cell.length_c   1.000
_cell.angle_alpha   90.00
_cell.angle_beta   90.00
_cell.angle_gamma   90.00
#
_symmetry.space_group_name_H-M   'P 1'
#
loop_
_entity.id
_entity.type
_entity.pdbx_description
1 polymer ?
#
loop_
_entity_poly.entity_id
_entity_poly.type
_entity_poly.pdbx_seq_one_letter_code
_entity_poly.pdbx_strand_id
1 'polypeptide(L)'
;MRPRSVGALDRLSAALAVGTALWALLLLSAFPEVDGLARGHGGSVLGLELATLPAHVAPLAGDAAEPARRAFDRGHALDMVFPLFYGGLLAALLWRGRGPTSALGRVAAVLTVPADVRENLVLWDLTAELDAGGDGTVALAALPLATWTKWSCLAAALAATGVQEARVHELLGGTALLAAGAIVTLGLTGAPLVAQVMNASLVVFYAAAVVTTVRAVTTPTR
;
A
#
# COMPACT_ATOMS: atom_id res chain seq x y z
N MET A 1 -4.41 -15.61 -38.37
CA MET A 1 -4.88 -15.18 -37.03
C MET A 1 -4.85 -13.66 -37.03
N ARG A 2 -5.93 -12.98 -36.60
CA ARG A 2 -5.92 -11.52 -36.48
C ARG A 2 -5.34 -11.17 -35.11
N PRO A 3 -4.38 -10.22 -35.03
CA PRO A 3 -3.81 -9.81 -33.75
C PRO A 3 -4.93 -9.30 -32.84
N ARG A 4 -4.89 -9.71 -31.56
CA ARG A 4 -5.81 -9.16 -30.56
C ARG A 4 -5.56 -7.66 -30.44
N SER A 5 -6.61 -6.85 -30.64
CA SER A 5 -6.56 -5.43 -30.36
C SER A 5 -6.32 -5.21 -28.86
N VAL A 6 -5.32 -4.39 -28.51
CA VAL A 6 -5.08 -4.00 -27.12
C VAL A 6 -6.35 -3.33 -26.56
N GLY A 7 -6.91 -3.89 -25.48
CA GLY A 7 -8.13 -3.38 -24.87
C GLY A 7 -7.90 -2.05 -24.15
N ALA A 8 -8.97 -1.29 -23.93
CA ALA A 8 -8.91 -0.08 -23.09
C ALA A 8 -8.45 -0.42 -21.65
N LEU A 9 -8.87 -1.57 -21.13
CA LEU A 9 -8.48 -2.06 -19.80
C LEU A 9 -6.98 -2.36 -19.71
N ASP A 10 -6.36 -2.88 -20.78
CA ASP A 10 -4.92 -3.17 -20.78
C ASP A 10 -4.09 -1.88 -20.74
N ARG A 11 -4.50 -0.87 -21.52
CA ARG A 11 -3.88 0.46 -21.47
C ARG A 11 -4.05 1.10 -20.09
N LEU A 12 -5.24 0.99 -19.50
CA LEU A 12 -5.51 1.50 -18.16
C LEU A 12 -4.64 0.81 -17.10
N SER A 13 -4.57 -0.52 -17.10
CA SER A 13 -3.71 -1.26 -16.17
C SER A 13 -2.24 -0.89 -16.33
N ALA A 14 -1.74 -0.73 -17.55
CA ALA A 14 -0.36 -0.31 -17.78
C ALA A 14 -0.09 1.11 -17.25
N ALA A 15 -0.99 2.05 -17.51
CA ALA A 15 -0.88 3.43 -17.01
C ALA A 15 -0.91 3.46 -15.48
N LEU A 16 -1.82 2.72 -14.85
CA LEU A 16 -1.91 2.62 -13.39
C LEU A 16 -0.69 1.95 -12.78
N ALA A 17 -0.16 0.88 -13.38
CA ALA A 17 1.04 0.22 -12.88
C ALA A 17 2.27 1.13 -12.94
N VAL A 18 2.48 1.83 -14.07
CA VAL A 18 3.57 2.82 -14.18
C VAL A 18 3.36 3.95 -13.18
N GLY A 19 2.13 4.45 -13.05
CA GLY A 19 1.77 5.44 -12.05
C GLY A 19 2.10 4.99 -10.63
N THR A 20 1.74 3.76 -10.26
CA THR A 20 2.08 3.16 -8.96
C THR A 20 3.59 3.16 -8.73
N ALA A 21 4.39 2.72 -9.70
CA ALA A 21 5.84 2.68 -9.56
C ALA A 21 6.44 4.08 -9.39
N LEU A 22 6.02 5.05 -10.21
CA LEU A 22 6.52 6.43 -10.13
C LEU A 22 6.12 7.10 -8.82
N TRP A 23 4.88 6.89 -8.36
CA TRP A 23 4.40 7.47 -7.11
C TRP A 23 5.06 6.84 -5.89
N ALA A 24 5.32 5.52 -5.91
CA ALA A 24 6.08 4.85 -4.87
C ALA A 24 7.51 5.43 -4.74
N LEU A 25 8.18 5.72 -5.86
CA LEU A 25 9.49 6.39 -5.86
C LEU A 25 9.40 7.82 -5.30
N LEU A 26 8.32 8.55 -5.62
CA LEU A 26 8.08 9.88 -5.06
C LEU A 26 7.90 9.81 -3.55
N LEU A 27 7.09 8.88 -3.03
CA LEU A 27 6.87 8.71 -1.59
C LEU A 27 8.14 8.29 -0.85
N LEU A 28 8.96 7.41 -1.45
CA LEU A 28 10.26 7.02 -0.90
C LEU A 28 11.19 8.23 -0.71
N SER A 29 11.07 9.25 -1.56
CA SER A 29 11.85 10.49 -1.44
C SER A 29 11.23 11.53 -0.51
N ALA A 30 9.95 11.40 -0.19
CA ALA A 30 9.19 12.38 0.58
C ALA A 30 9.20 12.07 2.09
N PHE A 31 9.06 10.79 2.45
CA PHE A 31 9.05 10.37 3.85
C PHE A 31 10.47 10.35 4.43
N PRO A 32 10.66 10.89 5.65
CA PRO A 32 11.96 10.85 6.31
C PRO A 32 12.20 9.47 6.95
N GLU A 33 13.47 9.10 7.09
CA GLU A 33 13.86 8.06 8.05
C GLU A 33 14.19 8.70 9.38
N VAL A 34 13.60 8.17 10.46
CA VAL A 34 13.76 8.66 11.83
C VAL A 34 14.20 7.50 12.71
N ASP A 35 15.35 7.67 13.35
CA ASP A 35 15.92 6.66 14.25
C ASP A 35 14.94 6.32 15.39
N GLY A 36 14.80 5.02 15.66
CA GLY A 36 13.88 4.52 16.68
C GLY A 36 12.42 4.36 16.23
N LEU A 37 12.01 4.97 15.12
CA LEU A 37 10.61 4.88 14.64
C LEU A 37 10.33 3.58 13.87
N ALA A 38 11.29 3.13 13.04
CA ALA A 38 11.12 1.94 12.20
C ALA A 38 10.89 0.63 12.99
N ARG A 39 11.45 0.52 14.20
CA ARG A 39 11.30 -0.65 15.11
C ARG A 39 11.47 -2.02 14.42
N GLY A 40 12.33 -2.11 13.40
CA GLY A 40 12.58 -3.34 12.64
C GLY A 40 11.54 -3.70 11.56
N HIS A 41 10.53 -2.86 11.33
CA HIS A 41 9.45 -3.10 10.35
C HIS A 41 9.84 -2.73 8.91
N GLY A 42 11.09 -2.33 8.65
CA GLY A 42 11.58 -2.06 7.29
C GLY A 42 11.35 -0.64 6.78
N GLY A 43 11.06 0.31 7.65
CA GLY A 43 11.03 1.74 7.36
C GLY A 43 10.27 2.55 8.41
N SER A 44 10.53 3.84 8.48
CA SER A 44 9.88 4.74 9.45
C SER A 44 8.38 4.90 9.22
N VAL A 45 7.92 4.86 7.96
CA VAL A 45 6.49 4.91 7.61
C VAL A 45 5.72 3.75 8.22
N LEU A 46 6.14 2.50 7.95
CA LEU A 46 5.45 1.34 8.49
C LEU A 46 5.60 1.24 10.03
N GLY A 47 6.73 1.72 10.57
CA GLY A 47 6.92 1.85 12.01
C GLY A 47 5.90 2.78 12.67
N LEU A 48 5.56 3.88 11.99
CA LEU A 48 4.55 4.86 12.40
C LEU A 48 3.12 4.30 12.25
N GLU A 49 2.79 3.69 11.11
CA GLU A 49 1.47 3.04 10.90
C GLU A 49 1.15 2.00 11.98
N LEU A 50 2.16 1.27 12.45
CA LEU A 50 2.02 0.24 13.48
C LEU A 50 2.23 0.77 14.91
N ALA A 51 2.25 2.09 15.11
CA ALA A 51 2.39 2.69 16.43
C ALA A 51 1.10 2.56 17.24
N THR A 52 1.22 2.08 18.48
CA THR A 52 0.09 1.88 19.40
C THR A 52 0.24 2.58 20.75
N LEU A 53 1.37 3.23 21.01
CA LEU A 53 1.73 3.79 22.32
C LEU A 53 2.49 5.10 22.11
N PRO A 54 2.36 6.09 23.00
CA PRO A 54 3.11 7.35 22.92
C PRO A 54 4.63 7.15 22.81
N ALA A 55 5.17 6.15 23.50
CA ALA A 55 6.59 5.80 23.43
C ALA A 55 7.07 5.43 22.01
N HIS A 56 6.18 4.95 21.13
CA HIS A 56 6.52 4.63 19.74
C HIS A 56 6.72 5.87 18.86
N VAL A 57 6.07 6.98 19.21
CA VAL A 57 6.10 8.24 18.46
C VAL A 57 6.94 9.32 19.16
N ALA A 58 7.52 9.01 20.31
CA ALA A 58 8.42 9.89 21.05
C ALA A 58 9.58 10.47 20.19
N PRO A 59 10.15 9.76 19.19
CA PRO A 59 11.16 10.35 18.30
C PRO A 59 10.64 11.54 17.47
N LEU A 60 9.31 11.70 17.32
CA LEU A 60 8.67 12.80 16.62
C LEU A 60 8.21 13.93 17.54
N ALA A 61 8.44 13.83 18.86
CA ALA A 61 8.02 14.83 19.83
C ALA A 61 9.04 15.97 19.99
N GLY A 62 8.56 17.15 20.38
CA GLY A 62 9.36 18.33 20.68
C GLY A 62 9.86 19.10 19.45
N ASP A 63 10.40 20.29 19.70
CA ASP A 63 10.75 21.28 18.64
C ASP A 63 11.80 20.74 17.66
N ALA A 64 12.77 19.97 18.15
CA ALA A 64 13.84 19.42 17.31
C ALA A 64 13.33 18.45 16.23
N ALA A 65 12.15 17.84 16.43
CA ALA A 65 11.53 16.91 15.49
C ALA A 65 10.59 17.60 14.48
N GLU A 66 10.41 18.92 14.55
CA GLU A 66 9.56 19.68 13.63
C GLU A 66 9.87 19.42 12.14
N PRO A 67 11.15 19.39 11.69
CA PRO A 67 11.44 19.09 10.28
C PRO A 67 10.97 17.69 9.86
N ALA A 68 11.05 16.70 10.76
CA ALA A 68 10.60 15.34 10.49
C ALA A 68 9.06 15.28 10.41
N ARG A 69 8.35 15.93 11.33
CA ARG A 69 6.86 16.03 11.29
C ARG A 69 6.39 16.65 9.98
N ARG A 70 6.96 17.80 9.57
CA ARG A 70 6.62 18.44 8.29
C ARG A 70 6.91 17.57 7.07
N ALA A 71 7.94 16.73 7.12
CA ALA A 71 8.24 15.78 6.05
C ALA A 71 7.23 14.63 6.02
N PHE A 72 6.81 14.11 7.18
CA PHE A 72 5.70 13.16 7.28
C PHE A 72 4.40 13.75 6.75
N ASP A 73 4.01 14.97 7.14
CA ASP A 73 2.79 15.63 6.64
C ASP A 73 2.77 15.73 5.11
N ARG A 74 3.92 16.10 4.51
CA ARG A 74 4.08 16.12 3.05
C ARG A 74 3.92 14.72 2.45
N GLY A 75 4.56 13.72 3.08
CA GLY A 75 4.43 12.33 2.67
C GLY A 75 2.98 11.86 2.69
N HIS A 76 2.26 12.08 3.79
CA HIS A 76 0.84 11.73 3.94
C HIS A 76 -0.05 12.47 2.93
N ALA A 77 0.20 13.75 2.67
CA ALA A 77 -0.52 14.50 1.64
C ALA A 77 -0.35 13.89 0.23
N LEU A 78 0.85 13.43 -0.11
CA LEU A 78 1.11 12.72 -1.37
C LEU A 78 0.50 11.32 -1.37
N ASP A 79 0.52 10.64 -0.22
CA ASP A 79 0.06 9.27 -0.06
C ASP A 79 -1.47 9.17 -0.17
N MET A 80 -2.23 10.22 0.16
CA MET A 80 -3.68 10.30 -0.11
C MET A 80 -4.05 10.12 -1.60
N VAL A 81 -3.12 10.39 -2.53
CA VAL A 81 -3.33 10.21 -3.98
C VAL A 81 -2.86 8.82 -4.44
N PHE A 82 -1.87 8.25 -3.75
CA PHE A 82 -1.26 6.97 -4.12
C PHE A 82 -2.25 5.80 -4.28
N PRO A 83 -3.28 5.61 -3.43
CA PRO A 83 -4.20 4.49 -3.56
C PRO A 83 -5.05 4.54 -4.83
N LEU A 84 -5.19 5.71 -5.48
CA LEU A 84 -5.83 5.79 -6.79
C LEU A 84 -5.04 5.00 -7.85
N PHE A 85 -3.71 4.94 -7.71
CA PHE A 85 -2.85 4.16 -8.61
C PHE A 85 -2.87 2.68 -8.24
N TYR A 86 -2.49 2.34 -7.01
CA TYR A 86 -2.29 0.94 -6.64
C TYR A 86 -3.62 0.20 -6.43
N GLY A 87 -4.61 0.83 -5.79
CA GLY A 87 -5.97 0.29 -5.65
C GLY A 87 -6.69 0.25 -6.99
N GLY A 88 -6.52 1.30 -7.81
CA GLY A 88 -7.00 1.33 -9.18
C GLY A 88 -6.42 0.22 -10.05
N LEU A 89 -5.12 -0.07 -9.92
CA LEU A 89 -4.46 -1.16 -10.64
C LEU A 89 -5.05 -2.52 -10.25
N LEU A 90 -5.18 -2.80 -8.96
CA LEU A 90 -5.76 -4.04 -8.45
C LEU A 90 -7.18 -4.22 -8.98
N ALA A 91 -7.99 -3.17 -8.90
CA ALA A 91 -9.30 -3.12 -9.55
C ALA A 91 -9.17 -3.49 -11.04
N ALA A 92 -8.42 -2.74 -11.84
CA ALA A 92 -8.31 -2.97 -13.28
C ALA A 92 -7.89 -4.41 -13.64
N LEU A 93 -6.95 -5.01 -12.89
CA LEU A 93 -6.57 -6.41 -13.03
C LEU A 93 -7.76 -7.35 -12.76
N LEU A 94 -8.47 -7.14 -11.65
CA LEU A 94 -9.63 -7.95 -11.24
C LEU A 94 -10.87 -7.77 -12.12
N TRP A 95 -10.96 -6.69 -12.90
CA TRP A 95 -12.02 -6.49 -13.90
C TRP A 95 -11.91 -7.44 -15.10
N ARG A 96 -10.74 -8.09 -15.29
CA ARG A 96 -10.54 -9.14 -16.30
C ARG A 96 -11.18 -10.46 -15.87
N GLY A 97 -11.25 -10.71 -14.57
CA GLY A 97 -11.81 -11.92 -13.99
C GLY A 97 -13.33 -11.92 -13.88
N ARG A 98 -13.90 -13.12 -13.97
CA ARG A 98 -15.31 -13.41 -13.70
C ARG A 98 -15.45 -14.15 -12.36
N GLY A 99 -16.66 -14.18 -11.82
CA GLY A 99 -16.99 -14.93 -10.60
C GLY A 99 -16.89 -14.12 -9.30
N PRO A 100 -17.29 -14.75 -8.17
CA PRO A 100 -17.46 -14.08 -6.89
C PRO A 100 -16.15 -13.58 -6.29
N THR A 101 -15.05 -14.34 -6.40
CA THR A 101 -13.73 -13.92 -5.90
C THR A 101 -13.26 -12.63 -6.56
N SER A 102 -13.38 -12.53 -7.89
CA SER A 102 -13.05 -11.31 -8.64
C SER A 102 -13.96 -10.14 -8.25
N ALA A 103 -15.26 -10.40 -8.04
CA ALA A 103 -16.21 -9.37 -7.62
C ALA A 103 -15.90 -8.80 -6.23
N LEU A 104 -15.66 -9.67 -5.24
CA LEU A 104 -15.27 -9.27 -3.89
C LEU A 104 -13.92 -8.53 -3.89
N GLY A 105 -12.95 -9.04 -4.64
CA GLY A 105 -11.65 -8.38 -4.78
C GLY A 105 -11.77 -6.97 -5.36
N ARG A 106 -12.65 -6.74 -6.35
CA ARG A 106 -12.88 -5.39 -6.90
C ARG A 106 -13.43 -4.44 -5.87
N VAL A 107 -14.41 -4.88 -5.06
CA VAL A 107 -14.95 -4.08 -3.97
C VAL A 107 -13.85 -3.75 -2.97
N ALA A 108 -13.07 -4.75 -2.55
CA ALA A 108 -11.95 -4.55 -1.64
C ALA A 108 -10.92 -3.55 -2.20
N ALA A 109 -10.51 -3.68 -3.47
CA ALA A 109 -9.56 -2.79 -4.13
C ALA A 109 -10.06 -1.33 -4.17
N VAL A 110 -11.36 -1.13 -4.43
CA VAL A 110 -11.98 0.20 -4.41
C VAL A 110 -12.03 0.75 -2.98
N LEU A 111 -12.38 -0.07 -2.00
CA LEU A 111 -12.44 0.33 -0.58
C LEU A 111 -11.07 0.64 0.01
N THR A 112 -9.99 0.10 -0.55
CA THR A 112 -8.64 0.47 -0.12
C THR A 112 -8.39 1.97 -0.27
N VAL A 113 -8.98 2.64 -1.27
CA VAL A 113 -8.79 4.09 -1.48
C VAL A 113 -9.27 4.94 -0.31
N PRO A 114 -10.57 4.93 0.06
CA PRO A 114 -11.03 5.71 1.21
C PRO A 114 -10.43 5.21 2.54
N ALA A 115 -10.07 3.92 2.65
CA ALA A 115 -9.43 3.40 3.86
C ALA A 115 -8.01 3.96 4.06
N ASP A 116 -7.24 4.04 2.98
CA ASP A 116 -5.89 4.61 2.97
C ASP A 116 -5.92 6.13 3.25
N VAL A 117 -6.82 6.86 2.58
CA VAL A 117 -7.02 8.29 2.86
C VAL A 117 -7.38 8.52 4.33
N ARG A 118 -8.25 7.69 4.91
CA ARG A 118 -8.60 7.78 6.33
C ARG A 118 -7.40 7.58 7.24
N GLU A 119 -6.56 6.59 6.96
CA GLU A 119 -5.35 6.36 7.76
C GLU A 119 -4.39 7.55 7.67
N ASN A 120 -4.14 8.05 6.46
CA ASN A 120 -3.29 9.21 6.25
C ASN A 120 -3.81 10.48 6.97
N LEU A 121 -5.13 10.65 7.10
CA LEU A 121 -5.72 11.71 7.93
C LEU A 121 -5.44 11.52 9.42
N VAL A 122 -5.54 10.29 9.94
CA VAL A 122 -5.21 10.01 11.36
C VAL A 122 -3.72 10.21 11.64
N LEU A 123 -2.85 9.87 10.69
CA LEU A 123 -1.41 10.12 10.79
C LEU A 123 -1.07 11.61 10.75
N TRP A 124 -1.83 12.41 9.99
CA TRP A 124 -1.75 13.87 10.04
C TRP A 124 -2.22 14.42 11.39
N ASP A 125 -3.34 13.93 11.93
CA ASP A 125 -3.81 14.33 13.25
C ASP A 125 -2.76 14.00 14.33
N LEU A 126 -2.05 12.88 14.19
CA LEU A 126 -0.96 12.48 15.08
C LEU A 126 0.21 13.49 15.05
N THR A 127 0.69 13.88 13.87
CA THR A 127 1.77 14.87 13.77
C THR A 127 1.32 16.24 14.29
N ALA A 128 0.08 16.64 14.04
CA ALA A 128 -0.50 17.89 14.56
C ALA A 128 -0.62 17.87 16.10
N GLU A 129 -1.03 16.76 16.70
CA GLU A 129 -1.10 16.59 18.16
C GLU A 129 0.29 16.72 18.80
N LEU A 130 1.31 16.10 18.21
CA LEU A 130 2.70 16.19 18.66
C LEU A 130 3.27 17.62 18.50
N ASP A 131 2.89 18.33 17.43
CA ASP A 131 3.30 19.71 17.20
C ASP A 131 2.70 20.68 18.23
N ALA A 132 1.48 20.39 18.70
CA ALA A 132 0.83 21.12 19.79
C ALA A 132 1.39 20.78 21.19
N GLY A 133 2.43 19.95 21.29
CA GLY A 133 3.04 19.51 22.54
C GLY A 133 2.32 18.35 23.23
N GLY A 134 1.39 17.70 22.54
CA GLY A 134 0.75 16.45 22.98
C GLY A 134 1.67 15.23 22.84
N ASP A 135 1.18 14.07 23.27
CA ASP A 135 1.90 12.79 23.20
C ASP A 135 1.35 11.83 22.12
N GLY A 136 0.35 12.28 21.36
CA GLY A 136 -0.27 11.52 20.28
C GLY A 136 -1.38 10.56 20.74
N THR A 137 -1.75 10.56 22.02
CA THR A 137 -2.69 9.59 22.60
C THR A 137 -4.03 9.53 21.85
N VAL A 138 -4.57 10.67 21.42
CA VAL A 138 -5.89 10.70 20.76
C VAL A 138 -5.79 10.05 19.37
N ALA A 139 -4.83 10.47 18.56
CA ALA A 139 -4.64 9.89 17.24
C ALA A 139 -4.23 8.41 17.30
N LEU A 140 -3.37 8.02 18.24
CA LEU A 140 -2.94 6.64 18.45
C LEU A 140 -4.09 5.70 18.86
N ALA A 141 -5.14 6.21 19.49
CA ALA A 141 -6.33 5.40 19.79
C ALA A 141 -7.13 5.06 18.52
N ALA A 142 -7.10 5.92 17.50
CA ALA A 142 -7.80 5.72 16.23
C ALA A 142 -6.96 4.98 15.18
N LEU A 143 -5.62 5.12 15.24
CA LEU A 143 -4.70 4.65 14.21
C LEU A 143 -4.81 3.13 13.93
N PRO A 144 -4.85 2.22 14.93
CA PRO A 144 -4.92 0.79 14.66
C PRO A 144 -6.13 0.40 13.81
N LEU A 145 -7.29 1.00 14.08
CA LEU A 145 -8.49 0.73 13.29
C LEU A 145 -8.34 1.24 11.85
N ALA A 146 -7.78 2.43 11.66
CA ALA A 146 -7.58 3.00 10.34
C ALA A 146 -6.58 2.16 9.51
N THR A 147 -5.40 1.90 10.08
CA THR A 147 -4.34 1.07 9.49
C THR A 147 -4.85 -0.32 9.13
N TRP A 148 -5.44 -1.05 10.08
CA TRP A 148 -5.92 -2.40 9.77
C TRP A 148 -7.11 -2.45 8.82
N THR A 149 -7.93 -1.39 8.73
CA THR A 149 -8.97 -1.29 7.70
C THR A 149 -8.35 -1.20 6.30
N LYS A 150 -7.35 -0.32 6.11
CA LYS A 150 -6.58 -0.19 4.85
C LYS A 150 -5.95 -1.54 4.47
N TRP A 151 -5.16 -2.10 5.38
CA TRP A 151 -4.42 -3.33 5.13
C TRP A 151 -5.32 -4.54 4.88
N SER A 152 -6.48 -4.65 5.54
CA SER A 152 -7.45 -5.74 5.29
C SER A 152 -8.08 -5.64 3.89
N CYS A 153 -8.43 -4.43 3.45
CA CYS A 153 -8.94 -4.22 2.09
C CYS A 153 -7.88 -4.60 1.04
N LEU A 154 -6.64 -4.16 1.26
CA LEU A 154 -5.52 -4.49 0.39
C LEU A 154 -5.23 -6.00 0.35
N ALA A 155 -5.22 -6.68 1.50
CA ALA A 155 -5.00 -8.12 1.58
C ALA A 155 -6.08 -8.91 0.82
N ALA A 156 -7.35 -8.51 0.95
CA ALA A 156 -8.45 -9.16 0.22
C ALA A 156 -8.33 -8.95 -1.30
N ALA A 157 -7.99 -7.74 -1.74
CA ALA A 157 -7.77 -7.44 -3.15
C ALA A 157 -6.57 -8.21 -3.74
N LEU A 158 -5.47 -8.30 -2.99
CA LEU A 158 -4.27 -9.05 -3.37
C LEU A 158 -4.55 -10.56 -3.41
N ALA A 159 -5.28 -11.11 -2.44
CA ALA A 159 -5.65 -12.52 -2.44
C ALA A 159 -6.49 -12.87 -3.68
N ALA A 160 -7.49 -12.05 -4.00
CA ALA A 160 -8.31 -12.23 -5.20
C ALA A 160 -7.48 -12.12 -6.49
N THR A 161 -6.57 -11.14 -6.55
CA THR A 161 -5.67 -10.96 -7.70
C THR A 161 -4.73 -12.15 -7.84
N GLY A 162 -4.20 -12.62 -6.72
CA GLY A 162 -3.34 -13.79 -6.64
C GLY A 162 -4.01 -15.03 -7.19
N VAL A 163 -5.23 -15.34 -6.75
CA VAL A 163 -6.02 -16.48 -7.26
C VAL A 163 -6.30 -16.36 -8.75
N GLN A 164 -6.61 -15.15 -9.25
CA GLN A 164 -6.88 -14.90 -10.67
C GLN A 164 -5.61 -15.09 -11.52
N GLU A 165 -4.49 -14.53 -11.09
CA GLU A 165 -3.27 -14.43 -11.88
C GLU A 165 -2.35 -15.64 -11.73
N ALA A 166 -2.45 -16.44 -10.66
CA ALA A 166 -1.55 -17.56 -10.38
C ALA A 166 -1.46 -18.61 -11.51
N ARG A 167 -2.49 -18.73 -12.35
CA ARG A 167 -2.52 -19.68 -13.48
C ARG A 167 -1.96 -19.13 -14.78
N VAL A 168 -1.75 -17.81 -14.87
CA VAL A 168 -1.35 -17.12 -16.11
C VAL A 168 0.02 -16.46 -15.94
N HIS A 169 0.24 -15.87 -14.77
CA HIS A 169 1.44 -15.13 -14.41
C HIS A 169 1.88 -15.57 -13.01
N GLU A 170 2.59 -16.70 -12.92
CA GLU A 170 2.99 -17.34 -11.65
C GLU A 170 3.66 -16.36 -10.67
N LEU A 171 4.60 -15.54 -11.16
CA LEU A 171 5.27 -14.54 -10.31
C LEU A 171 4.29 -13.50 -9.76
N LEU A 172 3.42 -12.95 -10.61
CA LEU A 172 2.42 -11.94 -10.21
C LEU A 172 1.42 -12.53 -9.21
N GLY A 173 0.87 -13.71 -9.52
CA GLY A 173 -0.11 -14.36 -8.66
C GLY A 173 0.49 -14.84 -7.33
N GLY A 174 1.66 -15.47 -7.36
CA GLY A 174 2.35 -15.98 -6.19
C GLY A 174 2.79 -14.88 -5.23
N THR A 175 3.33 -13.77 -5.75
CA THR A 175 3.74 -12.63 -4.92
C THR A 175 2.54 -11.88 -4.34
N ALA A 176 1.42 -11.78 -5.06
CA ALA A 176 0.17 -11.24 -4.52
C ALA A 176 -0.37 -12.08 -3.35
N LEU A 177 -0.39 -13.41 -3.48
CA LEU A 177 -0.80 -14.31 -2.40
C LEU A 177 0.14 -14.24 -1.20
N LEU A 178 1.45 -14.18 -1.43
CA LEU A 178 2.45 -14.03 -0.38
C LEU A 178 2.26 -12.71 0.38
N ALA A 179 2.05 -11.60 -0.34
CA ALA A 179 1.78 -10.29 0.27
C ALA A 179 0.48 -10.31 1.09
N ALA A 180 -0.61 -10.85 0.55
CA ALA A 180 -1.87 -10.99 1.28
C ALA A 180 -1.71 -11.82 2.57
N GLY A 181 -1.01 -12.95 2.48
CA GLY A 181 -0.72 -13.81 3.63
C GLY A 181 0.15 -13.08 4.67
N ALA A 182 1.19 -12.38 4.23
CA ALA A 182 2.07 -11.62 5.10
C ALA A 182 1.34 -10.48 5.83
N ILE A 183 0.41 -9.77 5.18
CA ILE A 183 -0.43 -8.76 5.83
C ILE A 183 -1.25 -9.39 6.98
N VAL A 184 -1.93 -10.51 6.71
CA VAL A 184 -2.74 -11.20 7.71
C VAL A 184 -1.87 -11.72 8.85
N THR A 185 -0.73 -12.34 8.55
CA THR A 185 0.21 -12.81 9.57
C THR A 185 0.77 -11.66 10.39
N LEU A 186 1.06 -10.50 9.79
CA LEU A 186 1.52 -9.32 10.50
C LEU A 186 0.45 -8.83 11.49
N GLY A 187 -0.82 -8.78 11.07
CA GLY A 187 -1.92 -8.37 11.96
C GLY A 187 -2.15 -9.29 13.15
N LEU A 188 -1.84 -10.58 12.99
CA LEU A 188 -1.97 -11.56 14.07
C LEU A 188 -0.76 -11.59 15.01
N THR A 189 0.44 -11.29 14.51
CA THR A 189 1.70 -11.54 15.24
C THR A 189 2.46 -10.27 15.63
N GLY A 190 2.27 -9.17 14.91
CA GLY A 190 3.08 -7.96 15.05
C GLY A 190 4.57 -8.17 14.76
N ALA A 191 4.96 -9.29 14.12
CA ALA A 191 6.35 -9.68 14.00
C ALA A 191 7.10 -8.80 12.95
N PRO A 192 8.21 -8.13 13.32
CA PRO A 192 8.92 -7.23 12.41
C PRO A 192 9.44 -7.90 11.13
N LEU A 193 9.86 -9.17 11.22
CA LEU A 193 10.29 -9.93 10.05
C LEU A 193 9.14 -10.12 9.04
N VAL A 194 7.90 -10.30 9.52
CA VAL A 194 6.73 -10.46 8.66
C VAL A 194 6.41 -9.15 7.93
N ALA A 195 6.61 -8.01 8.58
CA ALA A 195 6.49 -6.70 7.94
C ALA A 195 7.52 -6.52 6.80
N GLN A 196 8.75 -6.99 6.97
CA GLN A 196 9.75 -6.96 5.89
C GLN A 196 9.38 -7.88 4.72
N VAL A 197 8.87 -9.09 5.01
CA VAL A 197 8.37 -10.01 3.97
C VAL A 197 7.17 -9.41 3.23
N MET A 198 6.25 -8.78 3.97
CA MET A 198 5.11 -8.06 3.41
C MET A 198 5.59 -6.96 2.44
N ASN A 199 6.50 -6.09 2.88
CA ASN A 199 7.00 -5.00 2.02
C ASN A 199 7.72 -5.53 0.77
N ALA A 200 8.61 -6.51 0.94
CA ALA A 200 9.35 -7.12 -0.17
C ALA A 200 8.40 -7.77 -1.19
N SER A 201 7.38 -8.50 -0.73
CA SER A 201 6.40 -9.14 -1.62
C SER A 201 5.52 -8.13 -2.35
N LEU A 202 5.12 -7.02 -1.71
CA LEU A 202 4.41 -5.92 -2.38
C LEU A 202 5.27 -5.27 -3.47
N VAL A 203 6.56 -5.00 -3.20
CA VAL A 203 7.49 -4.43 -4.18
C VAL A 203 7.61 -5.36 -5.40
N VAL A 204 7.84 -6.65 -5.18
CA VAL A 204 7.96 -7.61 -6.29
C VAL A 204 6.64 -7.74 -7.06
N PHE A 205 5.50 -7.76 -6.36
CA PHE A 205 4.18 -7.81 -6.98
C PHE A 205 3.95 -6.62 -7.92
N TYR A 206 4.14 -5.38 -7.45
CA TYR A 206 3.92 -4.20 -8.27
C TYR A 206 4.93 -4.07 -9.42
N ALA A 207 6.19 -4.46 -9.21
CA ALA A 207 7.18 -4.54 -10.29
C ALA A 207 6.77 -5.55 -11.37
N ALA A 208 6.32 -6.74 -10.96
CA ALA A 208 5.79 -7.76 -11.87
C ALA A 208 4.53 -7.27 -12.60
N ALA A 209 3.67 -6.51 -11.94
CA ALA A 209 2.48 -5.91 -12.53
C ALA A 209 2.84 -4.90 -13.62
N VAL A 210 3.84 -4.03 -13.39
CA VAL A 210 4.36 -3.10 -14.41
C VAL A 210 4.84 -3.86 -15.64
N VAL A 211 5.74 -4.83 -15.45
CA VAL A 211 6.31 -5.60 -16.56
C VAL A 211 5.22 -6.31 -17.35
N THR A 212 4.30 -6.99 -16.67
CA THR A 212 3.22 -7.77 -17.28
C THR A 212 2.26 -6.88 -18.05
N THR A 213 1.79 -5.78 -17.46
CA THR A 213 0.79 -4.89 -18.07
C THR A 213 1.39 -4.08 -19.22
N VAL A 214 2.63 -3.61 -19.12
CA VAL A 214 3.32 -2.91 -20.22
C VAL A 214 3.55 -3.85 -21.40
N ARG A 215 4.02 -5.08 -21.17
CA ARG A 215 4.20 -6.09 -22.24
C ARG A 215 2.89 -6.41 -22.95
N ALA A 216 1.77 -6.48 -22.23
CA ALA A 216 0.46 -6.72 -22.83
C ALA A 216 0.06 -5.62 -23.84
N VAL A 217 0.55 -4.38 -23.64
CA VAL A 217 0.28 -3.23 -24.53
C VAL A 217 1.32 -3.12 -25.66
N THR A 218 2.60 -3.39 -25.40
CA THR A 218 3.69 -3.17 -26.37
C THR A 218 3.95 -4.38 -27.28
N THR A 219 3.66 -5.59 -26.80
CA THR A 219 3.84 -6.84 -27.55
C THR A 219 2.53 -7.64 -27.60
N PRO A 220 1.50 -7.17 -28.34
CA PRO A 220 0.27 -7.92 -28.47
C PRO A 220 0.59 -9.26 -29.14
N THR A 221 0.29 -10.37 -28.45
CA THR A 221 0.44 -11.72 -29.00
C THR A 221 -0.42 -11.85 -30.26
N ARG A 222 0.21 -12.31 -31.34
CA ARG A 222 -0.39 -12.47 -32.68
C ARG A 222 -1.33 -13.67 -32.74
#